data_AF-A0A3D3DIL9-F1
#
_entry.id   AF-A0A3D3DIL9-F1
#
_cell.length_a   1.000
_cell.length_b   1.000
_cell.length_c   1.000
_cell.angle_alpha   90.00
_cell.angle_beta   90.00
_cell.angle_gamma   90.00
#
_symmetry.space_group_name_H-M   'P 1'
#
loop_
_entity.id
_entity.type
_entity.pdbx_description
1 polymer ?
#
loop_
_entity_poly.entity_id
_entity_poly.type
_entity_poly.pdbx_seq_one_letter_code
_entity_poly.pdbx_strand_id
1 'polypeptide(L)'
;MPNVTAQTGPGPGSASPGTPATTRPPRETLADVLARHTTVGALARSEGGRIRCVACGHRCLIAPGRTGVCRVRFSRDGQLRVPFGYVAGVQCDPVEKKPFYHVYPGSGALTFGMLGCNFHCSFCQNWVTSQALRDAAAGAPWQPVTPRQLVSAGERAG
;
A
#
# COMPACT_ATOMS: atom_id res chain seq x y z
N MET A 1 68.28 8.69 48.76
CA MET A 1 67.01 9.08 48.11
C MET A 1 67.10 8.65 46.64
N PRO A 2 66.35 7.63 46.22
CA PRO A 2 66.66 6.82 45.04
C PRO A 2 65.93 7.26 43.75
N ASN A 3 66.69 7.16 42.66
CA ASN A 3 66.44 6.59 41.33
C ASN A 3 65.32 7.05 40.36
N VAL A 4 65.76 7.08 39.11
CA VAL A 4 65.15 7.42 37.81
C VAL A 4 64.14 6.37 37.36
N THR A 5 63.07 6.79 36.66
CA THR A 5 62.52 6.03 35.51
C THR A 5 61.67 6.92 34.60
N ALA A 6 62.12 7.06 33.36
CA ALA A 6 61.38 7.64 32.25
C ALA A 6 60.29 6.65 31.78
N GLN A 7 59.06 7.14 31.59
CA GLN A 7 57.99 6.38 30.94
C GLN A 7 57.95 6.73 29.45
N THR A 8 58.16 5.72 28.62
CA THR A 8 58.02 5.71 27.17
C THR A 8 56.54 5.67 26.78
N GLY A 9 56.12 6.57 25.89
CA GLY A 9 54.77 6.58 25.32
C GLY A 9 54.56 5.44 24.30
N PRO A 10 53.32 4.96 24.11
CA PRO A 10 53.02 3.90 23.14
C PRO A 10 53.03 4.46 21.70
N GLY A 11 53.65 3.71 20.80
CA GLY A 11 53.74 4.04 19.37
C GLY A 11 52.41 3.92 18.61
N PRO A 12 52.34 4.43 17.37
CA PRO A 12 51.11 4.48 16.58
C PRO A 12 50.72 3.07 16.11
N GLY A 13 49.55 2.60 16.55
CA GLY A 13 48.94 1.35 16.08
C GLY A 13 48.51 1.46 14.62
N SER A 14 48.91 0.48 13.82
CA SER A 14 48.51 0.32 12.42
C SER A 14 47.03 -0.04 12.31
N ALA A 15 46.24 0.85 11.69
CA ALA A 15 44.85 0.57 11.35
C ALA A 15 44.79 -0.48 10.22
N SER A 16 44.15 -1.61 10.48
CA SER A 16 43.83 -2.60 9.44
C SER A 16 42.69 -2.09 8.54
N PRO A 17 42.75 -2.32 7.22
CA PRO A 17 41.70 -1.89 6.30
C PRO A 17 40.41 -2.67 6.55
N GLY A 18 39.34 -1.96 6.90
CA GLY A 18 38.01 -2.52 7.11
C GLY A 18 37.44 -3.12 5.83
N THR A 19 36.90 -4.33 5.95
CA THR A 19 36.14 -5.03 4.91
C THR A 19 35.03 -4.12 4.34
N PRO A 20 34.89 -3.97 3.02
CA PRO A 20 33.82 -3.17 2.44
C PRO A 20 32.46 -3.77 2.81
N ALA A 21 31.62 -2.95 3.44
CA ALA A 21 30.28 -3.33 3.84
C ALA A 21 29.44 -3.67 2.59
N THR A 22 29.04 -4.94 2.47
CA THR A 22 28.04 -5.38 1.51
C THR A 22 26.71 -4.73 1.85
N THR A 23 26.32 -3.71 1.08
CA THR A 23 25.03 -3.02 1.22
C THR A 23 23.89 -3.98 0.90
N ARG A 24 23.10 -4.33 1.92
CA ARG A 24 21.84 -5.08 1.76
C ARG A 24 20.91 -4.33 0.80
N PRO A 25 20.28 -4.99 -0.18
CA PRO A 25 19.33 -4.32 -1.06
C PRO A 25 18.18 -3.70 -0.23
N PRO A 26 17.63 -2.56 -0.66
CA PRO A 26 16.55 -1.89 0.07
C PRO A 26 15.34 -2.83 0.21
N ARG A 27 14.74 -2.84 1.40
CA ARG A 27 13.49 -3.59 1.65
C ARG A 27 12.39 -3.02 0.76
N GLU A 28 11.73 -3.91 0.03
CA GLU A 28 10.58 -3.58 -0.80
C GLU A 28 9.45 -2.95 0.01
N THR A 29 8.86 -1.86 -0.49
CA THR A 29 7.74 -1.18 0.18
C THR A 29 6.41 -1.80 -0.21
N LEU A 30 5.38 -1.64 0.64
CA LEU A 30 4.01 -2.05 0.29
C LEU A 30 3.52 -1.41 -1.01
N ALA A 31 3.91 -0.18 -1.30
CA ALA A 31 3.55 0.50 -2.54
C ALA A 31 4.15 -0.22 -3.77
N ASP A 32 5.40 -0.66 -3.68
CA ASP A 32 6.08 -1.40 -4.76
C ASP A 32 5.41 -2.75 -5.01
N VAL A 33 5.02 -3.44 -3.93
CA VAL A 33 4.26 -4.70 -4.00
C VAL A 33 2.93 -4.48 -4.71
N LEU A 34 2.13 -3.52 -4.25
CA LEU A 34 0.80 -3.27 -4.81
C LEU A 34 0.85 -2.72 -6.24
N ALA A 35 1.92 -2.05 -6.65
CA ALA A 35 2.09 -1.57 -8.02
C ALA A 35 2.11 -2.72 -9.06
N ARG A 36 2.52 -3.93 -8.66
CA ARG A 36 2.43 -5.15 -9.48
C ARG A 36 1.01 -5.70 -9.61
N HIS A 37 0.17 -5.43 -8.62
CA HIS A 37 -1.23 -5.84 -8.58
C HIS A 37 -2.13 -4.73 -9.12
N THR A 38 -1.94 -4.42 -10.40
CA THR A 38 -2.71 -3.38 -11.09
C THR A 38 -3.17 -3.81 -12.47
N THR A 39 -4.21 -3.15 -12.98
CA THR A 39 -4.64 -3.21 -14.38
C THR A 39 -4.78 -1.80 -14.97
N VAL A 40 -5.08 -1.70 -16.26
CA VAL A 40 -5.39 -0.43 -16.93
C VAL A 40 -6.80 -0.01 -16.54
N GLY A 41 -6.95 1.18 -15.97
CA GLY A 41 -8.24 1.76 -15.61
C GLY A 41 -8.87 2.51 -16.78
N ALA A 42 -10.14 2.21 -17.07
CA ALA A 42 -10.90 2.87 -18.14
C ALA A 42 -11.37 4.29 -17.78
N LEU A 43 -11.45 4.64 -16.49
CA LEU A 43 -11.96 5.93 -16.01
C LEU A 43 -10.89 7.02 -16.05
N ALA A 44 -10.35 7.26 -17.24
CA ALA A 44 -9.27 8.20 -17.48
C ALA A 44 -9.35 8.87 -18.85
N ARG A 45 -8.81 10.08 -18.98
CA ARG A 45 -8.55 10.75 -20.26
C ARG A 45 -7.15 11.36 -20.28
N SER A 46 -6.52 11.37 -21.45
CA SER A 46 -5.25 12.07 -21.65
C SER A 46 -5.48 13.57 -21.71
N GLU A 47 -4.64 14.35 -21.04
CA GLU A 47 -4.74 15.81 -20.94
C GLU A 47 -3.32 16.39 -20.88
N GLY A 48 -2.77 16.79 -22.04
CA GLY A 48 -1.45 17.41 -22.14
C GLY A 48 -0.29 16.52 -21.65
N GLY A 49 -0.27 15.25 -22.04
CA GLY A 49 0.75 14.27 -21.59
C GLY A 49 0.57 13.81 -20.14
N ARG A 50 -0.49 14.25 -19.47
CA ARG A 50 -0.91 13.80 -18.14
C ARG A 50 -2.20 13.01 -18.24
N ILE A 51 -2.56 12.35 -17.15
CA ILE A 51 -3.78 11.55 -17.06
C ILE A 51 -4.76 12.21 -16.12
N ARG A 52 -5.94 12.55 -16.63
CA ARG A 52 -7.06 12.94 -15.80
C ARG A 52 -7.82 11.69 -15.37
N CYS A 53 -7.69 11.30 -14.11
CA CYS A 53 -8.46 10.20 -13.52
C CYS A 53 -9.84 10.72 -13.09
N VAL A 54 -10.93 10.07 -13.53
CA VAL A 54 -12.31 10.46 -13.19
C VAL A 54 -13.03 9.44 -12.31
N ALA A 55 -12.29 8.49 -11.73
CA ALA A 55 -12.85 7.41 -10.90
C ALA A 55 -13.44 7.87 -9.55
N CYS A 56 -13.22 9.11 -9.12
CA CYS A 56 -13.80 9.68 -7.89
C CYS A 56 -13.87 11.21 -7.98
N GLY A 57 -14.47 11.85 -6.98
CA GLY A 57 -14.70 13.29 -6.93
C GLY A 57 -13.45 14.17 -7.03
N HIS A 58 -12.25 13.66 -6.66
CA HIS A 58 -11.01 14.46 -6.73
C HIS A 58 -10.54 14.75 -8.15
N ARG A 59 -10.98 13.96 -9.14
CA ARG A 59 -10.65 14.14 -10.56
C ARG A 59 -9.16 14.45 -10.84
N CYS A 60 -8.24 13.74 -10.19
CA CYS A 60 -6.82 14.08 -10.17
C CYS A 60 -6.22 14.21 -11.59
N LEU A 61 -5.42 15.27 -11.82
CA LEU A 61 -4.49 15.35 -12.96
C LEU A 61 -3.16 14.73 -12.55
N ILE A 62 -2.86 13.55 -13.08
CA ILE A 62 -1.73 12.74 -12.66
C ILE A 62 -0.63 12.85 -13.72
N ALA A 63 0.52 13.42 -13.35
CA ALA A 63 1.67 13.50 -14.23
C ALA A 63 2.34 12.11 -14.41
N PRO A 64 3.15 11.91 -15.48
CA PRO A 64 3.88 10.66 -15.70
C PRO A 64 4.69 10.21 -14.46
N GLY A 65 4.58 8.94 -14.08
CA GLY A 65 5.26 8.38 -12.91
C GLY A 65 4.73 8.87 -11.56
N ARG A 66 3.66 9.67 -11.53
CA ARG A 66 3.06 10.18 -10.30
C ARG A 66 1.79 9.41 -9.94
N THR A 67 1.41 9.55 -8.67
CA THR A 67 0.23 8.92 -8.09
C THR A 67 -0.83 9.98 -7.78
N GLY A 68 -2.11 9.61 -7.95
CA GLY A 68 -3.23 10.45 -7.53
C GLY A 68 -3.31 10.55 -6.01
N VAL A 69 -4.21 11.41 -5.52
CA VAL A 69 -4.33 11.68 -4.08
C VAL A 69 -4.54 10.40 -3.28
N CYS A 70 -5.28 9.42 -3.81
CA CYS A 70 -5.60 8.14 -3.18
C CYS A 70 -4.42 7.18 -2.94
N ARG A 71 -3.22 7.50 -3.44
CA ARG A 71 -2.00 6.65 -3.37
C ARG A 71 -2.07 5.28 -4.07
N VAL A 72 -3.25 4.84 -4.51
CA VAL A 72 -3.45 3.54 -5.18
C VAL A 72 -3.54 3.62 -6.71
N ARG A 73 -3.96 4.78 -7.27
CA ARG A 73 -4.03 4.99 -8.73
C ARG A 73 -2.89 5.88 -9.18
N PHE A 74 -2.15 5.47 -10.21
CA PHE A 74 -0.98 6.19 -10.71
C PHE A 74 -0.88 6.16 -12.23
N SER A 75 -0.07 7.06 -12.79
CA SER A 75 0.22 7.12 -14.22
C SER A 75 1.46 6.30 -14.54
N ARG A 76 1.35 5.36 -15.47
CA ARG A 76 2.48 4.60 -16.03
C ARG A 76 2.27 4.44 -17.53
N ASP A 77 3.27 4.77 -18.33
CA ASP A 77 3.24 4.63 -19.81
C ASP A 77 2.03 5.30 -20.47
N GLY A 78 1.65 6.49 -19.98
CA GLY A 78 0.47 7.21 -20.47
C GLY A 78 -0.88 6.58 -20.08
N GLN A 79 -0.89 5.54 -19.25
CA GLN A 79 -2.09 4.82 -18.80
C GLN A 79 -2.35 4.98 -17.31
N LEU A 80 -3.64 5.02 -16.94
CA LEU A 80 -4.05 4.98 -15.54
C LEU A 80 -3.91 3.54 -15.04
N ARG A 81 -3.04 3.31 -14.07
CA ARG A 81 -2.94 2.05 -13.34
C ARG A 81 -3.87 2.08 -12.15
N VAL A 82 -4.68 1.04 -11.99
CA VAL A 82 -5.65 0.89 -10.89
C VAL A 82 -5.45 -0.44 -10.18
N PRO A 83 -5.72 -0.52 -8.86
CA PRO A 83 -5.65 -1.77 -8.09
C PRO A 83 -6.45 -2.90 -8.73
N PHE A 84 -5.85 -4.09 -8.83
CA PHE A 84 -6.51 -5.27 -9.36
C PHE A 84 -5.82 -6.56 -8.90
N GLY A 85 -6.60 -7.63 -8.74
CA GLY A 85 -6.04 -8.96 -8.50
C GLY A 85 -5.62 -9.23 -7.06
N TYR A 86 -6.11 -8.45 -6.09
CA TYR A 86 -5.87 -8.67 -4.67
C TYR A 86 -7.00 -8.13 -3.79
N VAL A 87 -6.98 -8.51 -2.53
CA VAL A 87 -7.91 -8.02 -1.51
C VAL A 87 -7.23 -7.96 -0.14
N ALA A 88 -7.60 -6.97 0.67
CA ALA A 88 -7.18 -6.86 2.07
C ALA A 88 -8.05 -7.71 3.01
N GLY A 89 -9.31 -7.91 2.66
CA GLY A 89 -10.23 -8.78 3.38
C GLY A 89 -11.49 -9.10 2.57
N VAL A 90 -12.00 -10.31 2.74
CA VAL A 90 -13.27 -10.80 2.20
C VAL A 90 -14.02 -11.43 3.36
N GLN A 91 -15.26 -11.01 3.62
CA GLN A 91 -16.08 -11.52 4.72
C GLN A 91 -17.55 -11.55 4.28
N CYS A 92 -18.30 -12.57 4.66
CA CYS A 92 -19.74 -12.57 4.56
C CYS A 92 -20.31 -12.38 5.97
N ASP A 93 -21.01 -11.28 6.18
CA ASP A 93 -21.68 -10.95 7.45
C ASP A 93 -23.17 -10.73 7.16
N PRO A 94 -24.06 -10.80 8.16
CA PRO A 94 -25.43 -10.32 8.02
C PRO A 94 -25.47 -8.86 7.54
N VAL A 95 -26.43 -8.52 6.69
CA VAL A 95 -26.61 -7.17 6.14
C VAL A 95 -26.78 -6.10 7.22
N GLU A 96 -27.28 -6.47 8.40
CA GLU A 96 -27.47 -5.61 9.57
C GLU A 96 -26.17 -5.07 10.16
N LYS A 97 -25.02 -5.73 9.90
CA LYS A 97 -23.70 -5.19 10.26
C LYS A 97 -23.30 -4.01 9.38
N LYS A 98 -23.91 -3.88 8.21
CA LYS A 98 -23.67 -2.80 7.24
C LYS A 98 -24.65 -1.65 7.54
N PRO A 99 -24.44 -0.43 7.00
CA PRO A 99 -25.35 0.70 7.21
C PRO A 99 -26.67 0.55 6.39
N PHE A 100 -27.24 -0.66 6.34
CA PHE A 100 -28.38 -1.06 5.52
C PHE A 100 -29.33 -1.99 6.30
N TYR A 101 -29.60 -1.68 7.56
CA TYR A 101 -30.31 -2.57 8.49
C TYR A 101 -31.67 -3.10 7.98
N HIS A 102 -32.43 -2.29 7.24
CA HIS A 102 -33.76 -2.68 6.73
C HIS A 102 -33.76 -3.18 5.28
N VAL A 103 -32.58 -3.41 4.69
CA VAL A 103 -32.44 -3.87 3.31
C VAL A 103 -32.16 -5.36 3.32
N TYR A 104 -33.12 -6.17 2.88
CA TYR A 104 -33.06 -7.64 2.90
C TYR A 104 -32.72 -8.26 4.28
N PRO A 105 -33.52 -8.02 5.34
CA PRO A 105 -33.23 -8.53 6.68
C PRO A 105 -32.93 -10.03 6.73
N GLY A 106 -31.94 -10.42 7.51
CA GLY A 106 -31.47 -11.80 7.66
C GLY A 106 -30.58 -12.32 6.52
N SER A 107 -30.38 -11.53 5.46
CA SER A 107 -29.56 -11.96 4.32
C SER A 107 -28.06 -11.76 4.57
N GLY A 108 -27.25 -12.60 3.93
CA GLY A 108 -25.80 -12.44 3.90
C GLY A 108 -25.37 -11.29 2.98
N ALA A 109 -24.31 -10.59 3.37
CA ALA A 109 -23.69 -9.53 2.57
C ALA A 109 -22.18 -9.80 2.44
N LEU A 110 -21.78 -10.34 1.29
CA LEU A 110 -20.36 -10.49 0.95
C LEU A 110 -19.72 -9.11 0.78
N THR A 111 -18.79 -8.78 1.67
CA THR A 111 -18.01 -7.55 1.65
C THR A 111 -16.55 -7.88 1.35
N PHE A 112 -15.96 -7.15 0.41
CA PHE A 112 -14.54 -7.23 0.14
C PHE A 112 -13.96 -5.83 -0.11
N GLY A 113 -12.69 -5.65 0.21
CA GLY A 113 -12.02 -4.35 0.09
C GLY A 113 -10.53 -4.48 -0.18
N MET A 114 -9.99 -3.56 -0.96
CA MET A 114 -8.55 -3.45 -1.22
C MET A 114 -7.89 -2.48 -0.23
N LEU A 115 -6.56 -2.45 -0.21
CA LEU A 115 -5.80 -1.47 0.55
C LEU A 115 -5.85 -0.09 -0.11
N GLY A 116 -5.94 0.96 0.72
CA GLY A 116 -5.93 2.37 0.31
C GLY A 116 -7.31 3.00 0.14
N CYS A 117 -7.36 4.34 0.29
CA CYS A 117 -8.58 5.13 0.21
C CYS A 117 -8.31 6.51 -0.40
N ASN A 118 -9.29 7.05 -1.13
CA ASN A 118 -9.23 8.43 -1.64
C ASN A 118 -9.50 9.48 -0.54
N PHE A 119 -10.02 9.08 0.62
CA PHE A 119 -10.20 9.93 1.79
C PHE A 119 -9.04 9.81 2.79
N HIS A 120 -8.96 10.80 3.68
CA HIS A 120 -8.02 10.87 4.80
C HIS A 120 -8.76 11.26 6.08
N CYS A 121 -9.75 10.46 6.48
CA CYS A 121 -10.60 10.76 7.62
C CYS A 121 -9.84 10.57 8.94
N SER A 122 -9.94 11.55 9.85
CA SER A 122 -9.34 11.47 11.19
C SER A 122 -9.97 10.41 12.10
N PHE A 123 -11.18 9.94 11.75
CA PHE A 123 -11.99 8.99 12.54
C PHE A 123 -12.31 7.71 11.72
N CYS A 124 -11.37 7.28 10.87
CA CYS A 124 -11.61 6.13 10.00
C CYS A 124 -11.64 4.82 10.80
N GLN A 125 -12.80 4.16 10.87
CA GLN A 125 -12.92 2.82 11.48
C GLN A 125 -12.09 1.76 10.74
N ASN A 126 -11.92 1.93 9.42
CA ASN A 126 -11.12 1.06 8.56
C ASN A 126 -9.70 1.62 8.34
N TRP A 127 -9.16 2.38 9.30
CA TRP A 127 -7.87 3.09 9.15
C TRP A 127 -6.73 2.15 8.76
N VAL A 128 -6.65 0.97 9.39
CA VAL A 128 -5.60 -0.04 9.18
C VAL A 128 -5.45 -0.43 7.71
N THR A 129 -6.56 -0.55 6.96
CA THR A 129 -6.53 -0.88 5.52
C THR A 129 -6.54 0.37 4.64
N SER A 130 -7.32 1.38 5.01
CA SER A 130 -7.56 2.58 4.19
C SER A 130 -6.35 3.51 4.13
N GLN A 131 -5.55 3.57 5.20
CA GLN A 131 -4.39 4.46 5.31
C GLN A 131 -3.05 3.75 5.11
N ALA A 132 -3.05 2.45 4.76
CA ALA A 132 -1.83 1.63 4.63
C ALA A 132 -0.77 2.16 3.65
N LEU A 133 -1.15 3.05 2.71
CA LEU A 133 -0.24 3.69 1.76
C LEU A 133 0.10 5.15 2.10
N ARG A 134 -0.34 5.62 3.27
CA ARG A 134 -0.10 6.99 3.76
C ARG A 134 0.56 7.01 5.13
N ASP A 135 0.20 6.07 5.97
CA ASP A 135 0.66 5.97 7.34
C ASP A 135 1.43 4.65 7.51
N ALA A 136 2.67 4.74 7.98
CA ALA A 136 3.53 3.58 8.18
C ALA A 136 3.06 2.68 9.33
N ALA A 137 2.25 3.20 10.25
CA ALA A 137 1.62 2.41 11.31
C ALA A 137 0.34 1.70 10.83
N ALA A 138 -0.20 2.07 9.67
CA ALA A 138 -1.33 1.39 9.07
C ALA A 138 -0.84 0.27 8.14
N GLY A 139 -1.44 -0.90 8.27
CA GLY A 139 -1.17 -2.03 7.38
C GLY A 139 -1.99 -3.24 7.77
N ALA A 140 -2.51 -3.94 6.76
CA ALA A 140 -3.19 -5.22 6.96
C ALA A 140 -2.61 -6.26 6.00
N PRO A 141 -2.71 -7.55 6.33
CA PRO A 141 -2.48 -8.61 5.35
C PRO A 141 -3.34 -8.39 4.10
N TRP A 142 -2.82 -8.86 2.98
CA TRP A 142 -3.55 -8.91 1.73
C TRP A 142 -3.26 -10.23 1.04
N GLN A 143 -4.15 -10.63 0.15
CA GLN A 143 -3.99 -11.86 -0.62
C GLN A 143 -4.38 -11.63 -2.08
N PRO A 144 -3.69 -12.30 -3.04
CA PRO A 144 -4.14 -12.34 -4.41
C PRO A 144 -5.54 -12.93 -4.51
N VAL A 145 -6.39 -12.33 -5.33
CA VAL A 145 -7.73 -12.85 -5.60
C VAL A 145 -8.19 -12.45 -7.00
N THR A 146 -8.90 -13.34 -7.66
CA THR A 146 -9.53 -13.07 -8.96
C THR A 146 -11.00 -12.67 -8.76
N PRO A 147 -11.58 -11.90 -9.71
CA PRO A 147 -13.02 -11.62 -9.68
C PRO A 147 -13.87 -12.88 -9.60
N ARG A 148 -13.49 -13.94 -10.33
CA ARG A 148 -14.19 -15.24 -10.30
C ARG A 148 -14.20 -15.86 -8.91
N GLN A 149 -13.08 -15.83 -8.19
CA GLN A 149 -13.02 -16.34 -6.83
C GLN A 149 -13.94 -15.57 -5.86
N LEU A 150 -14.07 -14.25 -6.03
CA LEU A 150 -15.00 -13.45 -5.23
C LEU A 150 -16.47 -13.77 -5.55
N VAL A 151 -16.81 -13.92 -6.84
CA VAL A 151 -18.15 -14.34 -7.25
C VAL A 151 -18.50 -15.71 -6.67
N SER A 152 -17.62 -16.71 -6.84
CA SER A 152 -17.85 -18.03 -6.28
C SER A 152 -17.87 -18.06 -4.75
N ALA A 153 -17.19 -17.12 -4.08
CA ALA A 153 -17.31 -16.97 -2.63
C ALA A 153 -18.70 -16.44 -2.23
N GLY A 154 -19.29 -15.54 -3.02
CA GLY A 154 -20.66 -15.09 -2.84
C GLY A 154 -21.66 -16.21 -3.06
N GLU A 155 -21.57 -16.92 -4.20
CA GLU A 155 -22.48 -18.03 -4.53
C GLU A 155 -22.50 -19.13 -3.46
N ARG A 156 -21.35 -19.40 -2.82
CA ARG A 156 -21.26 -20.38 -1.72
C ARG A 156 -21.82 -19.88 -0.39
N ALA A 157 -21.92 -18.56 -0.19
CA ALA A 157 -22.37 -17.97 1.05
C ALA A 157 -23.90 -17.85 1.16
N GLY A 158 -24.63 -18.10 0.07
CA GLY A 158 -26.07 -17.88 -0.05
C GLY A 158 -26.42 -16.44 -0.39
#